data_AF-A0A2T6BY15-F1
#
_entry.id   AF-A0A2T6BY15-F1
#
_cell.length_a   1.000
_cell.length_b   1.000
_cell.length_c   1.000
_cell.angle_alpha   90.00
_cell.angle_beta   90.00
_cell.angle_gamma   90.00
#
_symmetry.space_group_name_H-M   'P 1'
#
loop_
_entity.id
_entity.type
_entity.pdbx_description
1 polymer ?
#
loop_
_entity_poly.entity_id
_entity_poly.type
_entity_poly.pdbx_seq_one_letter_code
_entity_poly.pdbx_strand_id
1 'polypeptide(L)'
;MEKLKRSELFGAALVPVTGALVERYNKCLSFIGTAPTQLKSFHIDAMGWSPEIAEEKEDFLYLNSGEANPNAIILSPKQNDKPAYSPFHSFDRDIMNLVFKQHKHTIKDITRDAAICVNLDQYIDAFYEPEDLLKYNHITVDFTVVEDLYSIQQQQLALVEEFHREDNFLDEKLHLKILASARKHGDLRSRTLQLGSLDYKTSSFYTKAFGGVFVFRKNGSSKNILIFESKAATEKVSVSSTIQAFHIEDGRFYSALAAEKMIVLDPEHSVLSGYFERVQKSIFLSHIENTTHSVSDIIENSNVYKRYLNNMEADSRKKIIQLDRLQANAKSENALDIEGGLSPEVLACIQIPAPELPMNLQELVWKLIVKTAAYKDPLFLYWYDKETFYETYNTWDESYQDWVIKLIKQNTWNS
;
A
#
# COMPACT_ATOMS: atom_id res chain seq x y z
N MET A 1 -18.45 -2.12 -6.91
CA MET A 1 -17.33 -1.41 -7.60
C MET A 1 -17.69 -0.17 -8.43
N GLU A 2 -18.75 -0.15 -9.26
CA GLU A 2 -19.02 0.99 -10.17
C GLU A 2 -19.16 2.36 -9.48
N LYS A 3 -19.81 2.43 -8.31
CA LYS A 3 -19.91 3.67 -7.52
C LYS A 3 -18.54 4.21 -7.10
N LEU A 4 -17.58 3.34 -6.74
CA LEU A 4 -16.21 3.75 -6.40
C LEU A 4 -15.43 4.29 -7.61
N LYS A 5 -15.61 3.68 -8.79
CA LYS A 5 -15.03 4.20 -10.03
C LYS A 5 -15.56 5.59 -10.37
N ARG A 6 -16.89 5.76 -10.34
CA ARG A 6 -17.56 7.05 -10.62
C ARG A 6 -17.22 8.15 -9.61
N SER A 7 -16.92 7.77 -8.37
CA SER A 7 -16.49 8.70 -7.32
C SER A 7 -14.98 8.92 -7.28
N GLU A 8 -14.24 8.35 -8.23
CA GLU A 8 -12.78 8.43 -8.36
C GLU A 8 -12.00 7.82 -7.18
N LEU A 9 -12.67 7.03 -6.34
CA LEU A 9 -12.05 6.34 -5.21
C LEU A 9 -11.39 5.01 -5.60
N PHE A 10 -11.65 4.52 -6.82
CA PHE A 10 -11.04 3.33 -7.40
C PHE A 10 -10.59 3.60 -8.85
N GLY A 11 -9.34 3.26 -9.19
CA GLY A 11 -8.79 3.30 -10.55
C GLY A 11 -8.50 4.69 -11.13
N ALA A 12 -9.20 5.74 -10.71
CA ALA A 12 -9.05 7.09 -11.29
C ALA A 12 -7.66 7.71 -11.11
N ALA A 13 -6.92 7.29 -10.07
CA ALA A 13 -5.57 7.76 -9.85
C ALA A 13 -4.52 7.04 -10.73
N LEU A 14 -4.85 5.90 -11.35
CA LEU A 14 -3.91 5.11 -12.13
C LEU A 14 -3.47 5.85 -13.42
N VAL A 15 -2.30 5.49 -13.93
CA VAL A 15 -1.73 6.07 -15.14
C VAL A 15 -2.22 5.27 -16.36
N PRO A 16 -2.93 5.89 -17.32
CA PRO A 16 -3.35 5.20 -18.52
C PRO A 16 -2.14 4.88 -19.42
N VAL A 17 -2.10 3.65 -19.92
CA VAL A 17 -1.06 3.12 -20.80
C VAL A 17 -1.70 2.73 -22.13
N THR A 18 -1.24 3.35 -23.23
CA THR A 18 -1.75 3.13 -24.58
C THR A 18 -0.64 3.25 -25.63
N GLY A 19 -0.87 2.71 -26.83
CA GLY A 19 0.05 2.86 -27.96
C GLY A 19 1.47 2.33 -27.66
N ALA A 20 2.49 3.14 -27.96
CA ALA A 20 3.89 2.75 -27.77
C ALA A 20 4.26 2.40 -26.31
N LEU A 21 3.51 2.91 -25.31
CA LEU A 21 3.77 2.56 -23.92
C LEU A 21 3.43 1.10 -23.61
N VAL A 22 2.46 0.50 -24.33
CA VAL A 22 2.12 -0.93 -24.20
C VAL A 22 3.30 -1.79 -24.66
N GLU A 23 3.92 -1.43 -25.78
CA GLU A 23 5.10 -2.14 -26.29
C GLU A 23 6.26 -2.07 -25.30
N ARG A 24 6.53 -0.89 -24.75
CA ARG A 24 7.57 -0.71 -23.73
C ARG A 24 7.29 -1.52 -22.47
N TYR A 25 6.05 -1.51 -22.02
CA TYR A 25 5.61 -2.31 -20.88
C TYR A 25 5.80 -3.81 -21.12
N ASN A 26 5.42 -4.31 -22.30
CA ASN A 26 5.60 -5.70 -22.68
C ASN A 26 7.08 -6.12 -22.74
N LYS A 27 7.98 -5.21 -23.13
CA LYS A 27 9.43 -5.46 -23.05
C LYS A 27 9.89 -5.57 -21.59
N CYS A 28 9.37 -4.73 -20.69
CA CYS A 28 9.62 -4.87 -19.25
C CYS A 28 9.09 -6.22 -18.71
N LEU A 29 7.86 -6.62 -19.04
CA LEU A 29 7.31 -7.91 -18.66
C LEU A 29 8.22 -9.06 -19.10
N SER A 30 8.64 -9.05 -20.37
CA SER A 30 9.52 -10.09 -20.91
C SER A 30 10.89 -10.10 -20.20
N PHE A 31 11.42 -8.92 -19.85
CA PHE A 31 12.67 -8.80 -19.13
C PHE A 31 12.60 -9.44 -17.73
N ILE A 32 11.50 -9.25 -17.00
CA ILE A 32 11.30 -9.84 -15.67
C ILE A 32 10.78 -11.29 -15.71
N GLY A 33 10.71 -11.91 -16.90
CA GLY A 33 10.29 -13.30 -17.08
C GLY A 33 8.78 -13.52 -17.20
N THR A 34 7.98 -12.45 -17.28
CA THR A 34 6.53 -12.51 -17.41
C THR A 34 6.12 -12.41 -18.89
N ALA A 35 5.19 -13.25 -19.33
CA ALA A 35 4.68 -13.19 -20.69
C ALA A 35 4.06 -11.81 -21.00
N PRO A 36 4.23 -11.24 -22.22
CA PRO A 36 3.56 -10.02 -22.63
C PRO A 36 2.02 -10.06 -22.43
N THR A 37 1.41 -8.90 -22.15
CA THR A 37 -0.04 -8.72 -22.20
C THR A 37 -0.53 -8.58 -23.64
N GLN A 38 -1.75 -9.07 -23.92
CA GLN A 38 -2.46 -8.87 -25.18
C GLN A 38 -3.35 -7.62 -25.17
N LEU A 39 -3.48 -6.94 -24.03
CA LEU A 39 -4.28 -5.73 -23.90
C LEU A 39 -3.68 -4.58 -24.70
N LYS A 40 -4.54 -3.85 -25.42
CA LYS A 40 -4.16 -2.68 -26.21
C LYS A 40 -4.10 -1.39 -25.37
N SER A 41 -4.69 -1.42 -24.19
CA SER A 41 -4.75 -0.31 -23.24
C SER A 41 -5.06 -0.86 -21.85
N PHE A 42 -4.46 -0.28 -20.82
CA PHE A 42 -4.67 -0.63 -19.42
C PHE A 42 -4.21 0.53 -18.52
N HIS A 43 -4.38 0.41 -17.21
CA HIS A 43 -3.90 1.39 -16.26
C HIS A 43 -2.89 0.79 -15.29
N ILE A 44 -1.89 1.58 -14.92
CA ILE A 44 -0.85 1.15 -13.98
C ILE A 44 -0.79 2.05 -12.75
N ASP A 45 -0.39 1.47 -11.62
CA ASP A 45 -0.21 2.16 -10.36
C ASP A 45 1.23 2.72 -10.22
N ALA A 46 1.60 3.17 -9.02
CA ALA A 46 2.94 3.68 -8.76
C ALA A 46 4.07 2.66 -8.99
N MET A 47 3.80 1.37 -8.75
CA MET A 47 4.74 0.27 -8.99
C MET A 47 4.75 -0.17 -10.47
N GLY A 48 3.81 0.31 -11.28
CA GLY A 48 3.60 -0.22 -12.62
C GLY A 48 2.65 -1.42 -12.65
N TRP A 49 2.01 -1.77 -11.55
CA TRP A 49 1.04 -2.87 -11.48
C TRP A 49 -0.30 -2.45 -12.08
N SER A 50 -0.95 -3.34 -12.81
CA SER A 50 -2.23 -3.14 -13.50
C SER A 50 -3.25 -4.18 -13.04
N PRO A 51 -4.43 -3.76 -12.57
CA PRO A 51 -5.51 -4.69 -12.24
C PRO A 51 -6.00 -5.44 -13.48
N GLU A 52 -6.04 -4.80 -14.65
CA GLU A 52 -6.49 -5.43 -15.89
C GLU A 52 -5.56 -6.55 -16.35
N ILE A 53 -4.24 -6.37 -16.17
CA ILE A 53 -3.25 -7.39 -16.52
C ILE A 53 -3.25 -8.53 -15.49
N ALA A 54 -3.41 -8.22 -14.20
CA ALA A 54 -3.57 -9.23 -13.16
C ALA A 54 -4.79 -10.13 -13.44
N GLU A 55 -5.90 -9.55 -13.88
CA GLU A 55 -7.10 -10.29 -14.31
C GLU A 55 -6.84 -11.11 -15.58
N GLU A 56 -6.23 -10.52 -16.61
CA GLU A 56 -5.87 -11.23 -17.86
C GLU A 56 -4.99 -12.47 -17.60
N LYS A 57 -4.06 -12.36 -16.66
CA LYS A 57 -3.07 -13.41 -16.37
C LYS A 57 -3.53 -14.40 -15.31
N GLU A 58 -4.65 -14.14 -14.64
CA GLU A 58 -5.06 -14.84 -13.42
C GLU A 58 -3.93 -14.88 -12.36
N ASP A 59 -3.06 -13.87 -12.38
CA ASP A 59 -1.89 -13.77 -11.52
C ASP A 59 -1.77 -12.35 -10.98
N PHE A 60 -2.11 -12.23 -9.70
CA PHE A 60 -2.07 -10.96 -8.99
C PHE A 60 -0.64 -10.46 -8.74
N LEU A 61 0.34 -11.36 -8.72
CA LEU A 61 1.75 -11.09 -8.45
C LEU A 61 2.60 -11.14 -9.73
N TYR A 62 2.01 -10.90 -10.91
CA TYR A 62 2.70 -11.06 -12.20
C TYR A 62 3.96 -10.19 -12.39
N LEU A 63 4.18 -9.17 -11.56
CA LEU A 63 5.42 -8.37 -11.56
C LEU A 63 6.52 -9.00 -10.68
N ASN A 64 6.17 -9.88 -9.76
CA ASN A 64 7.10 -10.40 -8.76
C ASN A 64 7.62 -11.77 -9.20
N SER A 65 8.92 -11.99 -9.03
CA SER A 65 9.53 -13.31 -9.20
C SER A 65 9.42 -14.07 -7.87
N GLY A 66 8.22 -14.58 -7.58
CA GLY A 66 7.88 -15.19 -6.29
C GLY A 66 7.62 -14.16 -5.19
N GLU A 67 7.68 -14.58 -3.93
CA GLU A 67 7.35 -13.73 -2.78
C GLU A 67 8.51 -12.82 -2.32
N ALA A 68 9.76 -13.16 -2.64
CA ALA A 68 10.94 -12.44 -2.15
C ALA A 68 11.46 -11.34 -3.09
N ASN A 69 11.10 -11.40 -4.38
CA ASN A 69 11.70 -10.55 -5.42
C ASN A 69 10.63 -9.71 -6.12
N PRO A 70 10.16 -8.61 -5.51
CA PRO A 70 9.24 -7.72 -6.17
C PRO A 70 9.95 -6.87 -7.23
N ASN A 71 9.29 -6.66 -8.36
CA ASN A 71 9.75 -5.72 -9.38
C ASN A 71 8.73 -4.59 -9.53
N ALA A 72 9.20 -3.46 -10.05
CA ALA A 72 8.36 -2.37 -10.53
C ALA A 72 8.72 -1.98 -11.96
N ILE A 73 7.76 -1.37 -12.65
CA ILE A 73 7.92 -0.85 -14.00
C ILE A 73 7.60 0.64 -14.00
N ILE A 74 8.59 1.47 -14.40
CA ILE A 74 8.41 2.90 -14.60
C ILE A 74 8.33 3.19 -16.10
N LEU A 75 7.13 3.61 -16.53
CA LEU A 75 6.82 4.07 -17.89
C LEU A 75 6.72 5.59 -18.00
N SER A 76 6.46 6.30 -16.90
CA SER A 76 6.20 7.73 -16.95
C SER A 76 6.46 8.44 -15.63
N PRO A 77 6.90 9.71 -15.63
CA PRO A 77 6.92 10.54 -14.43
C PRO A 77 5.53 10.74 -13.80
N LYS A 78 4.45 10.47 -14.56
CA LYS A 78 3.07 10.53 -14.07
C LYS A 78 2.75 9.47 -13.01
N GLN A 79 3.58 8.44 -12.87
CA GLN A 79 3.47 7.46 -11.79
C GLN A 79 3.92 8.03 -10.45
N ASN A 80 4.67 9.14 -10.44
CA ASN A 80 5.00 9.84 -9.21
C ASN A 80 3.72 10.25 -8.46
N ASP A 81 3.74 10.11 -7.14
CA ASP A 81 2.65 10.43 -6.22
C ASP A 81 1.35 9.61 -6.42
N LYS A 82 1.34 8.64 -7.34
CA LYS A 82 0.20 7.74 -7.51
C LYS A 82 0.12 6.75 -6.33
N PRO A 83 -1.08 6.25 -6.00
CA PRO A 83 -1.18 5.15 -5.03
C PRO A 83 -0.53 3.89 -5.60
N ALA A 84 0.12 3.11 -4.74
CA ALA A 84 0.35 1.69 -4.98
C ALA A 84 -0.91 0.95 -4.54
N TYR A 85 -1.64 0.35 -5.47
CA TYR A 85 -2.92 -0.31 -5.15
C TYR A 85 -2.69 -1.69 -4.55
N SER A 86 -1.60 -2.36 -4.95
CA SER A 86 -1.20 -3.64 -4.40
C SER A 86 0.30 -3.69 -4.09
N PRO A 87 0.76 -2.93 -3.09
CA PRO A 87 2.11 -3.13 -2.59
C PRO A 87 2.22 -4.53 -1.97
N PHE A 88 3.30 -5.24 -2.27
CA PHE A 88 3.57 -6.55 -1.69
C PHE A 88 4.10 -6.38 -0.26
N HIS A 89 4.89 -5.34 -0.03
CA HIS A 89 5.33 -4.90 1.29
C HIS A 89 4.79 -3.50 1.62
N SER A 90 4.50 -3.23 2.89
CA SER A 90 4.00 -1.90 3.31
C SER A 90 4.95 -0.73 2.99
N PHE A 91 6.24 -1.00 2.76
CA PHE A 91 7.23 0.01 2.42
C PHE A 91 7.45 0.20 0.90
N ASP A 92 6.85 -0.63 0.02
CA ASP A 92 7.12 -0.57 -1.43
C ASP A 92 6.82 0.83 -1.99
N ARG A 93 5.75 1.48 -1.48
CA ARG A 93 5.41 2.86 -1.85
C ARG A 93 6.48 3.87 -1.44
N ASP A 94 7.08 3.71 -0.26
CA ASP A 94 8.13 4.60 0.22
C ASP A 94 9.40 4.45 -0.61
N ILE A 95 9.71 3.23 -1.05
CA ILE A 95 10.79 2.99 -1.99
C ILE A 95 10.52 3.75 -3.30
N MET A 96 9.33 3.62 -3.89
CA MET A 96 9.02 4.35 -5.12
C MET A 96 9.07 5.88 -4.93
N ASN A 97 8.60 6.39 -3.80
CA ASN A 97 8.74 7.81 -3.46
C ASN A 97 10.22 8.23 -3.43
N LEU A 98 11.09 7.41 -2.84
CA LEU A 98 12.54 7.65 -2.81
C LEU A 98 13.15 7.62 -4.22
N VAL A 99 12.78 6.63 -5.03
CA VAL A 99 13.22 6.48 -6.43
C VAL A 99 12.88 7.73 -7.24
N PHE A 100 11.61 8.16 -7.21
CA PHE A 100 11.19 9.35 -7.94
C PHE A 100 11.81 10.64 -7.39
N LYS A 101 12.01 10.73 -6.06
CA LYS A 101 12.68 11.87 -5.45
C LYS A 101 14.14 11.99 -5.91
N GLN A 102 14.88 10.90 -5.92
CA GLN A 102 16.32 10.89 -6.23
C GLN A 102 16.59 10.96 -7.74
N HIS A 103 15.76 10.31 -8.57
CA HIS A 103 16.00 10.18 -10.01
C HIS A 103 14.99 10.90 -10.89
N LYS A 104 14.26 11.90 -10.36
CA LYS A 104 13.19 12.62 -11.08
C LYS A 104 13.55 13.03 -12.51
N HIS A 105 14.71 13.65 -12.69
CA HIS A 105 15.17 14.15 -13.99
C HIS A 105 15.57 13.00 -14.92
N THR A 106 16.30 12.02 -14.41
CA THR A 106 16.75 10.83 -15.16
C THR A 106 15.57 9.98 -15.62
N ILE A 107 14.60 9.72 -14.73
CA ILE A 107 13.35 9.02 -15.07
C ILE A 107 12.61 9.77 -16.17
N LYS A 108 12.45 11.09 -16.03
CA LYS A 108 11.80 11.92 -17.05
C LYS A 108 12.53 11.85 -18.39
N ASP A 109 13.86 11.81 -18.40
CA ASP A 109 14.61 11.70 -19.63
C ASP A 109 14.40 10.32 -20.26
N ILE A 110 14.72 9.24 -19.55
CA ILE A 110 14.65 7.86 -20.07
C ILE A 110 13.25 7.50 -20.57
N THR A 111 12.21 7.83 -19.80
CA THR A 111 10.82 7.43 -20.12
C THR A 111 10.20 8.12 -21.34
N ARG A 112 10.92 9.06 -21.97
CA ARG A 112 10.55 9.60 -23.29
C ARG A 112 10.56 8.50 -24.34
N ASP A 113 11.56 7.63 -24.30
CA ASP A 113 11.86 6.69 -25.39
C ASP A 113 11.87 5.23 -24.94
N ALA A 114 12.13 4.98 -23.65
CA ALA A 114 12.23 3.64 -23.08
C ALA A 114 11.37 3.49 -21.80
N ALA A 115 11.54 2.37 -21.12
CA ALA A 115 10.97 2.07 -19.83
C ALA A 115 12.06 1.57 -18.88
N ILE A 116 11.80 1.66 -17.58
CA ILE A 116 12.74 1.26 -16.54
C ILE A 116 12.11 0.09 -15.77
N CYS A 117 12.80 -1.03 -15.72
CA CYS A 117 12.53 -2.08 -14.74
C CYS A 117 13.28 -1.71 -13.45
N VAL A 118 12.57 -1.76 -12.33
CA VAL A 118 13.12 -1.56 -11.00
C VAL A 118 13.12 -2.92 -10.30
N ASN A 119 14.29 -3.37 -9.86
CA ASN A 119 14.43 -4.58 -9.06
C ASN A 119 14.63 -4.18 -7.60
N LEU A 120 13.84 -4.77 -6.71
CA LEU A 120 13.96 -4.61 -5.26
C LEU A 120 14.64 -5.86 -4.69
N ASP A 121 15.96 -5.87 -4.76
CA ASP A 121 16.79 -7.01 -4.36
C ASP A 121 17.11 -6.94 -2.87
N GLN A 122 17.01 -8.08 -2.21
CA GLN A 122 17.23 -8.22 -0.76
C GLN A 122 18.26 -9.31 -0.48
N TYR A 123 18.90 -9.81 -1.55
CA TYR A 123 19.81 -10.93 -1.55
C TYR A 123 19.17 -12.20 -0.98
N ILE A 124 17.87 -12.38 -1.24
CA ILE A 124 17.09 -13.56 -0.87
C ILE A 124 16.39 -14.06 -2.12
N ASP A 125 16.92 -15.15 -2.70
CA ASP A 125 16.37 -15.72 -3.93
C ASP A 125 14.93 -16.22 -3.73
N ALA A 126 14.64 -16.83 -2.58
CA ALA A 126 13.32 -17.30 -2.19
C ALA A 126 13.23 -17.42 -0.66
N PHE A 127 12.03 -17.22 -0.11
CA PHE A 127 11.77 -17.54 1.29
C PHE A 127 11.61 -19.06 1.45
N TYR A 128 12.29 -19.62 2.45
CA TYR A 128 12.13 -21.02 2.83
C TYR A 128 11.20 -21.16 4.04
N GLU A 129 11.41 -20.28 5.03
CA GLU A 129 10.68 -20.29 6.29
C GLU A 129 10.25 -18.85 6.65
N PRO A 130 9.13 -18.64 7.37
CA PRO A 130 8.68 -17.30 7.73
C PRO A 130 9.70 -16.46 8.51
N GLU A 131 10.59 -17.11 9.25
CA GLU A 131 11.70 -16.50 9.98
C GLU A 131 12.68 -15.75 9.07
N ASP A 132 12.75 -16.12 7.78
CA ASP A 132 13.56 -15.40 6.79
C ASP A 132 13.12 -13.93 6.64
N LEU A 133 11.85 -13.61 6.92
CA LEU A 133 11.35 -12.23 6.95
C LEU A 133 12.06 -11.35 7.98
N LEU A 134 12.68 -11.93 9.02
CA LEU A 134 13.46 -11.18 10.00
C LEU A 134 14.84 -10.79 9.49
N LYS A 135 15.36 -11.47 8.45
CA LYS A 135 16.64 -11.14 7.79
C LYS A 135 16.52 -9.90 6.88
N TYR A 136 15.29 -9.53 6.55
CA TYR A 136 14.90 -8.56 5.52
C TYR A 136 15.19 -7.10 5.90
N ASN A 137 16.44 -6.70 6.13
CA ASN A 137 16.79 -5.40 6.75
C ASN A 137 17.16 -4.29 5.75
N HIS A 138 17.72 -4.65 4.61
CA HIS A 138 18.14 -3.70 3.57
C HIS A 138 17.64 -4.20 2.22
N ILE A 139 17.27 -3.24 1.37
CA ILE A 139 16.79 -3.46 0.02
C ILE A 139 17.66 -2.62 -0.91
N THR A 140 18.31 -3.30 -1.84
CA THR A 140 19.02 -2.67 -2.94
C THR A 140 18.03 -2.46 -4.07
N VAL A 141 17.86 -1.21 -4.47
CA VAL A 141 16.99 -0.82 -5.58
C VAL A 141 17.85 -0.61 -6.81
N ASP A 142 17.78 -1.56 -7.73
CA ASP A 142 18.52 -1.54 -8.97
C ASP A 142 17.61 -1.23 -10.16
N PHE A 143 18.21 -0.64 -11.21
CA PHE A 143 17.47 -0.16 -12.36
C PHE A 143 18.03 -0.75 -13.65
N THR A 144 17.13 -1.24 -14.49
CA THR A 144 17.46 -1.63 -15.87
C THR A 144 16.64 -0.82 -16.86
N VAL A 145 17.32 -0.12 -17.76
CA VAL A 145 16.68 0.56 -18.89
C VAL A 145 16.46 -0.44 -20.00
N VAL A 146 15.20 -0.69 -20.32
CA VAL A 146 14.81 -1.60 -21.40
C VAL A 146 15.21 -0.99 -22.74
N GLU A 147 15.76 -1.81 -23.65
CA GLU A 147 16.43 -1.44 -24.91
C GLU A 147 17.90 -1.03 -24.83
N ASP A 148 18.54 -1.13 -23.65
CA ASP A 148 19.98 -0.89 -23.48
C ASP A 148 20.44 0.45 -24.11
N LEU A 149 19.66 1.51 -23.84
CA LEU A 149 19.95 2.86 -24.34
C LEU A 149 21.36 3.34 -23.95
N TYR A 150 21.90 2.81 -22.86
CA TYR A 150 23.25 3.11 -22.42
C TYR A 150 24.31 2.60 -23.42
N SER A 151 24.26 1.32 -23.81
CA SER A 151 25.19 0.80 -24.82
C SER A 151 25.06 1.53 -26.15
N ILE A 152 23.84 1.90 -26.55
CA ILE A 152 23.59 2.68 -27.78
C ILE A 152 24.23 4.08 -27.66
N GLN A 153 24.12 4.74 -26.50
CA GLN A 153 24.77 6.02 -26.25
C GLN A 153 26.29 5.89 -26.34
N GLN A 154 26.90 4.86 -25.76
CA GLN A 154 28.35 4.62 -25.86
C GLN A 154 28.79 4.42 -27.31
N GLN A 155 28.01 3.69 -28.11
CA GLN A 155 28.26 3.55 -29.55
C GLN A 155 28.18 4.89 -30.29
N GLN A 156 27.21 5.75 -29.96
CA GLN A 156 27.11 7.09 -30.54
C GLN A 156 28.30 7.98 -30.17
N LEU A 157 28.75 7.93 -28.92
CA LEU A 157 29.93 8.68 -28.45
C LEU A 157 31.19 8.20 -29.17
N ALA A 158 31.38 6.88 -29.31
CA ALA A 158 32.50 6.30 -30.04
C ALA A 158 32.52 6.72 -31.52
N LEU A 159 31.36 6.75 -32.19
CA LEU A 159 31.26 7.24 -33.58
C LEU A 159 31.63 8.72 -33.69
N VAL A 160 31.27 9.54 -32.70
CA VAL A 160 31.62 10.96 -32.67
C VAL A 160 33.09 11.17 -32.36
N GLU A 161 33.67 10.39 -31.45
CA GLU A 161 35.11 10.40 -31.22
C GLU A 161 35.88 10.00 -32.48
N GLU A 162 35.43 8.95 -33.18
CA GLU A 162 36.01 8.52 -34.46
C GLU A 162 35.94 9.64 -35.51
N PHE A 163 34.81 10.35 -35.58
CA PHE A 163 34.62 11.49 -36.48
C PHE A 163 35.59 12.64 -36.22
N HIS A 164 35.95 12.87 -34.95
CA HIS A 164 36.89 13.92 -34.55
C HIS A 164 38.37 13.54 -34.69
N ARG A 165 38.71 12.28 -35.05
CA ARG A 165 40.09 11.84 -35.23
C ARG A 165 40.55 12.10 -36.67
N GLU A 166 41.74 12.69 -36.81
CA GLU A 166 42.42 12.90 -38.10
C GLU A 166 41.49 13.53 -39.16
N ASP A 167 41.45 12.98 -40.37
CA ASP A 167 40.63 13.45 -41.48
C ASP A 167 39.30 12.68 -41.61
N ASN A 168 38.87 11.94 -40.58
CA ASN A 168 37.64 11.13 -40.62
C ASN A 168 36.36 11.95 -40.81
N PHE A 169 36.40 13.26 -40.56
CA PHE A 169 35.30 14.19 -40.87
C PHE A 169 35.03 14.32 -42.38
N LEU A 170 35.90 13.78 -43.24
CA LEU A 170 35.68 13.66 -44.69
C LEU A 170 35.09 12.29 -45.09
N ASP A 171 34.97 11.32 -44.18
CA ASP A 171 34.43 9.99 -44.47
C ASP A 171 32.90 9.98 -44.50
N GLU A 172 32.35 9.99 -45.72
CA GLU A 172 30.90 9.89 -45.96
C GLU A 172 30.28 8.61 -45.35
N LYS A 173 31.02 7.51 -45.26
CA LYS A 173 30.49 6.27 -44.64
C LYS A 173 30.29 6.46 -43.14
N LEU A 174 31.20 7.16 -42.47
CA LEU A 174 31.07 7.50 -41.05
C LEU A 174 29.90 8.46 -40.82
N HIS A 175 29.71 9.46 -41.70
CA HIS A 175 28.52 10.33 -41.65
C HIS A 175 27.22 9.55 -41.72
N LEU A 176 27.13 8.58 -42.64
CA LEU A 176 25.95 7.74 -42.80
C LEU A 176 25.70 6.86 -41.56
N LYS A 177 26.74 6.32 -40.92
CA LYS A 177 26.60 5.57 -39.66
C LYS A 177 26.05 6.45 -38.52
N ILE A 178 26.60 7.65 -38.35
CA ILE A 178 26.13 8.62 -37.34
C ILE A 178 24.67 8.99 -37.59
N LEU A 179 24.32 9.35 -38.83
CA LEU A 179 22.96 9.71 -39.22
C LEU A 179 21.97 8.55 -39.04
N ALA A 180 22.37 7.33 -39.39
CA ALA A 180 21.52 6.14 -39.21
C ALA A 180 21.24 5.88 -37.72
N SER A 181 22.25 6.00 -36.86
CA SER A 181 22.08 5.88 -35.40
C SER A 181 21.14 6.95 -34.86
N ALA A 182 21.37 8.22 -35.23
CA ALA A 182 20.54 9.34 -34.78
C ALA A 182 19.09 9.26 -35.27
N ARG A 183 18.85 8.80 -36.50
CA ARG A 183 17.49 8.61 -37.03
C ARG A 183 16.73 7.49 -36.31
N LYS A 184 17.42 6.43 -35.92
CA LYS A 184 16.79 5.27 -35.27
C LYS A 184 16.55 5.48 -33.78
N HIS A 185 17.49 6.12 -33.08
CA HIS A 185 17.50 6.18 -31.61
C HIS A 185 17.44 7.62 -31.05
N GLY A 186 17.41 8.64 -31.91
CA GLY A 186 17.61 10.03 -31.50
C GLY A 186 19.07 10.33 -31.15
N ASP A 187 19.34 11.58 -30.75
CA ASP A 187 20.65 11.98 -30.22
C ASP A 187 20.70 11.69 -28.71
N LEU A 188 21.50 10.69 -28.32
CA LEU A 188 21.64 10.28 -26.92
C LEU A 188 22.83 10.92 -26.23
N ARG A 189 23.71 11.63 -26.94
CA ARG A 189 25.05 12.00 -26.44
C ARG A 189 25.06 12.87 -25.18
N SER A 190 24.03 13.70 -25.01
CA SER A 190 23.89 14.62 -23.86
C SER A 190 22.91 14.12 -22.79
N ARG A 191 22.35 12.91 -22.96
CA ARG A 191 21.30 12.37 -22.10
C ARG A 191 21.87 11.69 -20.86
N THR A 192 21.12 11.74 -19.77
CA THR A 192 21.46 11.00 -18.54
C THR A 192 20.63 9.72 -18.51
N LEU A 193 21.27 8.57 -18.78
CA LEU A 193 20.60 7.27 -18.97
C LEU A 193 20.93 6.23 -17.90
N GLN A 194 21.75 6.59 -16.91
CA GLN A 194 22.07 5.73 -15.78
C GLN A 194 21.35 6.23 -14.52
N LEU A 195 20.71 5.29 -13.82
CA LEU A 195 20.24 5.49 -12.46
C LEU A 195 21.22 4.76 -11.53
N GLY A 196 21.70 5.45 -10.50
CA GLY A 196 22.51 4.81 -9.46
C GLY A 196 21.62 3.98 -8.54
N SER A 197 22.13 2.85 -8.06
CA SER A 197 21.43 2.00 -7.09
C SER A 197 21.11 2.77 -5.81
N LEU A 198 19.99 2.43 -5.16
CA LEU A 198 19.58 3.03 -3.89
C LEU A 198 19.48 1.97 -2.81
N ASP A 199 19.94 2.30 -1.61
CA ASP A 199 19.74 1.45 -0.44
C ASP A 199 18.55 1.95 0.37
N TYR A 200 17.62 1.05 0.67
CA TYR A 200 16.49 1.32 1.55
C TYR A 200 16.57 0.42 2.79
N LYS A 201 16.61 1.04 3.96
CA LYS A 201 16.59 0.31 5.24
C LYS A 201 15.16 0.12 5.72
N THR A 202 14.77 -1.12 5.96
CA THR A 202 13.42 -1.44 6.44
C THR A 202 13.38 -1.53 7.97
N SER A 203 12.21 -1.26 8.53
CA SER A 203 11.90 -1.42 9.95
C SER A 203 10.97 -2.60 10.18
N SER A 204 9.99 -2.46 11.07
CA SER A 204 8.77 -3.28 11.03
C SER A 204 7.96 -2.98 9.76
N PHE A 205 7.29 -3.99 9.21
CA PHE A 205 6.52 -3.88 7.98
C PHE A 205 5.44 -4.97 7.89
N TYR A 206 4.56 -4.83 6.92
CA TYR A 206 3.63 -5.89 6.49
C TYR A 206 4.08 -6.45 5.15
N THR A 207 3.92 -7.76 4.93
CA THR A 207 4.15 -8.42 3.64
C THR A 207 3.03 -9.39 3.30
N LYS A 208 2.74 -9.57 2.01
CA LYS A 208 1.83 -10.61 1.50
C LYS A 208 2.45 -12.01 1.47
N ALA A 209 3.76 -12.12 1.68
CA ALA A 209 4.44 -13.41 1.78
C ALA A 209 3.76 -14.31 2.82
N PHE A 210 3.82 -15.63 2.62
CA PHE A 210 3.18 -16.62 3.50
C PHE A 210 1.68 -16.39 3.78
N GLY A 211 1.00 -15.72 2.84
CA GLY A 211 -0.43 -15.39 2.96
C GLY A 211 -0.74 -14.18 3.85
N GLY A 212 0.25 -13.34 4.17
CA GLY A 212 0.07 -12.11 4.96
C GLY A 212 0.74 -12.20 6.33
N VAL A 213 1.75 -11.35 6.56
CA VAL A 213 2.50 -11.30 7.83
C VAL A 213 2.78 -9.86 8.24
N PHE A 214 2.44 -9.51 9.47
CA PHE A 214 2.94 -8.32 10.15
C PHE A 214 4.21 -8.67 10.90
N VAL A 215 5.30 -7.99 10.54
CA VAL A 215 6.64 -8.19 11.10
C VAL A 215 6.97 -7.01 11.99
N PHE A 216 6.88 -7.18 13.30
CA PHE A 216 7.29 -6.18 14.28
C PHE A 216 8.68 -6.50 14.81
N ARG A 217 9.67 -5.74 14.34
CA ARG A 217 11.06 -5.90 14.76
C ARG A 217 11.34 -5.11 16.02
N LYS A 218 12.07 -5.72 16.95
CA LYS A 218 12.52 -5.08 18.18
C LYS A 218 14.03 -5.18 18.30
N ASN A 219 14.60 -4.13 18.89
CA ASN A 219 16.01 -4.08 19.24
C ASN A 219 16.18 -4.45 20.71
N GLY A 220 17.31 -5.06 21.07
CA GLY A 220 17.64 -5.37 22.46
C GLY A 220 17.05 -6.71 22.94
N SER A 221 16.55 -6.74 24.17
CA SER A 221 16.08 -7.97 24.83
C SER A 221 14.61 -8.33 24.55
N SER A 222 13.88 -7.48 23.83
CA SER A 222 12.48 -7.74 23.45
C SER A 222 12.40 -8.72 22.28
N LYS A 223 11.32 -9.49 22.24
CA LYS A 223 11.08 -10.46 21.15
C LYS A 223 10.53 -9.76 19.91
N ASN A 224 10.95 -10.22 18.74
CA ASN A 224 10.25 -9.91 17.50
C ASN A 224 8.86 -10.53 17.52
N ILE A 225 7.86 -9.82 17.03
CA ILE A 225 6.47 -10.29 16.99
C ILE A 225 6.08 -10.46 15.53
N LEU A 226 5.69 -11.68 15.17
CA LEU A 226 5.13 -12.04 13.87
C LEU A 226 3.64 -12.32 14.04
N ILE A 227 2.80 -11.67 13.24
CA ILE A 227 1.35 -11.90 13.25
C ILE A 227 0.92 -12.31 11.84
N PHE A 228 0.39 -13.51 11.72
CA PHE A 228 0.08 -14.16 10.44
C PHE A 228 -1.41 -14.13 10.16
N GLU A 229 -1.78 -13.82 8.92
CA GLU A 229 -3.14 -14.01 8.41
C GLU A 229 -3.41 -15.49 8.09
N SER A 230 -2.36 -16.26 7.77
CA SER A 230 -2.46 -17.69 7.51
C SER A 230 -2.16 -18.53 8.75
N LYS A 231 -3.16 -19.33 9.17
CA LYS A 231 -2.98 -20.32 10.25
C LYS A 231 -1.88 -21.34 9.92
N ALA A 232 -1.84 -21.83 8.67
CA ALA A 232 -0.84 -22.79 8.23
C ALA A 232 0.59 -22.22 8.25
N ALA A 233 0.75 -20.92 7.96
CA ALA A 233 2.04 -20.25 8.08
C ALA A 233 2.44 -20.06 9.55
N THR A 234 1.48 -19.73 10.42
CA THR A 234 1.70 -19.57 11.87
C THR A 234 2.30 -20.83 12.49
N GLU A 235 1.78 -22.01 12.11
CA GLU A 235 2.21 -23.31 12.64
C GLU A 235 3.63 -23.72 12.21
N LYS A 236 4.17 -23.10 11.16
CA LYS A 236 5.53 -23.39 10.67
C LYS A 236 6.61 -22.63 11.45
N VAL A 237 6.24 -21.63 12.25
CA VAL A 237 7.21 -20.78 12.96
C VAL A 237 7.69 -21.43 14.25
N SER A 238 9.01 -21.49 14.40
CA SER A 238 9.68 -21.96 15.61
C SER A 238 9.75 -20.84 16.66
N VAL A 239 8.72 -20.75 17.53
CA VAL A 239 8.69 -19.81 18.65
C VAL A 239 9.91 -20.01 19.56
N SER A 240 10.60 -18.92 19.89
CA SER A 240 11.90 -18.97 20.57
C SER A 240 12.07 -17.90 21.65
N SER A 241 13.28 -17.75 22.19
CA SER A 241 13.61 -16.64 23.09
C SER A 241 13.60 -15.28 22.39
N THR A 242 13.66 -15.23 21.06
CA THR A 242 13.74 -13.99 20.27
C THR A 242 12.51 -13.74 19.39
N ILE A 243 11.62 -14.72 19.22
CA ILE A 243 10.45 -14.63 18.33
C ILE A 243 9.17 -15.05 19.07
N GLN A 244 8.11 -14.26 18.89
CA GLN A 244 6.73 -14.63 19.18
C GLN A 244 5.94 -14.65 17.87
N ALA A 245 5.08 -15.65 17.70
CA ALA A 245 4.22 -15.79 16.54
C ALA A 245 2.76 -15.93 16.98
N PHE A 246 1.87 -15.23 16.30
CA PHE A 246 0.43 -15.27 16.55
C PHE A 246 -0.33 -15.40 15.23
N HIS A 247 -1.47 -16.06 15.26
CA HIS A 247 -2.45 -15.93 14.20
C HIS A 247 -3.24 -14.63 14.39
N ILE A 248 -3.76 -14.05 13.32
CA ILE A 248 -4.51 -12.78 13.35
C ILE A 248 -5.81 -12.85 14.17
N GLU A 249 -6.35 -14.05 14.40
CA GLU A 249 -7.52 -14.27 15.27
C GLU A 249 -7.12 -14.51 16.74
N ASP A 250 -5.83 -14.62 17.06
CA ASP A 250 -5.34 -14.85 18.41
C ASP A 250 -5.23 -13.53 19.18
N GLY A 251 -6.26 -13.19 19.95
CA GLY A 251 -6.31 -11.94 20.73
C GLY A 251 -5.13 -11.69 21.68
N ARG A 252 -4.27 -12.69 21.96
CA ARG A 252 -3.05 -12.52 22.78
C ARG A 252 -2.03 -11.58 22.13
N PHE A 253 -2.06 -11.39 20.81
CA PHE A 253 -1.13 -10.44 20.16
C PHE A 253 -1.36 -9.01 20.66
N TYR A 254 -2.59 -8.61 21.00
CA TYR A 254 -2.87 -7.27 21.53
C TYR A 254 -2.10 -7.00 22.82
N SER A 255 -2.10 -7.97 23.74
CA SER A 255 -1.33 -7.89 24.99
C SER A 255 0.17 -7.84 24.72
N ALA A 256 0.67 -8.58 23.73
CA ALA A 256 2.08 -8.54 23.32
C ALA A 256 2.47 -7.16 22.76
N LEU A 257 1.62 -6.58 21.90
CA LEU A 257 1.84 -5.24 21.35
C LEU A 257 1.74 -4.14 22.42
N ALA A 258 0.81 -4.27 23.37
CA ALA A 258 0.66 -3.33 24.48
C ALA A 258 1.85 -3.37 25.45
N ALA A 259 2.36 -4.57 25.78
CA ALA A 259 3.57 -4.72 26.59
C ALA A 259 4.79 -4.02 25.95
N GLU A 260 4.79 -3.98 24.62
CA GLU A 260 5.79 -3.34 23.79
C GLU A 260 5.48 -1.87 23.44
N LYS A 261 4.47 -1.27 24.10
CA LYS A 261 3.98 0.11 23.92
C LYS A 261 3.65 0.46 22.46
N MET A 262 3.23 -0.53 21.66
CA MET A 262 2.82 -0.29 20.27
C MET A 262 1.32 0.03 20.18
N ILE A 263 0.53 -0.47 21.12
CA ILE A 263 -0.90 -0.19 21.24
C ILE A 263 -1.17 0.37 22.63
N VAL A 264 -2.08 1.35 22.70
CA VAL A 264 -2.56 1.94 23.94
C VAL A 264 -4.09 1.98 23.94
N LEU A 265 -4.68 2.09 25.14
CA LEU A 265 -6.09 2.42 25.32
C LEU A 265 -6.18 3.91 25.62
N ASP A 266 -6.53 4.70 24.62
CA ASP A 266 -6.50 6.15 24.71
C ASP A 266 -7.78 6.78 24.17
N PRO A 267 -8.78 7.00 25.05
CA PRO A 267 -10.03 7.63 24.66
C PRO A 267 -9.85 9.05 24.13
N GLU A 268 -8.94 9.84 24.71
CA GLU A 268 -8.76 11.24 24.31
C GLU A 268 -8.24 11.34 22.87
N HIS A 269 -7.13 10.67 22.56
CA HIS A 269 -6.56 10.70 21.21
C HIS A 269 -7.49 10.07 20.18
N SER A 270 -8.21 9.00 20.56
CA SER A 270 -9.19 8.39 19.68
C SER A 270 -10.34 9.34 19.33
N VAL A 271 -10.86 10.08 20.30
CA VAL A 271 -11.91 11.10 20.08
C VAL A 271 -11.37 12.27 19.25
N LEU A 272 -10.18 12.78 19.55
CA LEU A 272 -9.57 13.91 18.84
C LEU A 272 -9.30 13.60 17.36
N SER A 273 -8.97 12.35 17.02
CA SER A 273 -8.76 11.91 15.62
C SER A 273 -10.06 11.66 14.84
N GLY A 274 -11.20 11.69 15.53
CA GLY A 274 -12.50 11.29 14.98
C GLY A 274 -12.65 9.78 14.76
N TYR A 275 -11.64 8.96 15.07
CA TYR A 275 -11.71 7.51 14.97
C TYR A 275 -12.81 6.94 15.87
N PHE A 276 -12.88 7.40 17.12
CA PHE A 276 -13.90 7.00 18.08
C PHE A 276 -15.31 7.10 17.49
N GLU A 277 -15.65 8.27 16.96
CA GLU A 277 -17.00 8.57 16.45
C GLU A 277 -17.33 7.72 15.22
N ARG A 278 -16.37 7.47 14.33
CA ARG A 278 -16.57 6.62 13.15
C ARG A 278 -16.81 5.16 13.55
N VAL A 279 -16.02 4.62 14.48
CA VAL A 279 -16.21 3.25 14.98
C VAL A 279 -17.53 3.14 15.75
N GLN A 280 -17.88 4.13 16.59
CA GLN A 280 -19.15 4.17 17.30
C GLN A 280 -20.35 4.16 16.34
N LYS A 281 -20.27 4.89 15.22
CA LYS A 281 -21.28 4.85 14.15
C LYS A 281 -21.37 3.47 13.51
N SER A 282 -20.24 2.82 13.22
CA SER A 282 -20.23 1.44 12.71
C SER A 282 -20.89 0.46 13.69
N ILE A 283 -20.60 0.58 14.98
CA ILE A 283 -21.23 -0.23 16.04
C ILE A 283 -22.73 0.04 16.09
N PHE A 284 -23.16 1.31 16.05
CA PHE A 284 -24.57 1.65 16.05
C PHE A 284 -25.31 1.03 14.86
N LEU A 285 -24.76 1.16 13.65
CA LEU A 285 -25.35 0.60 12.44
C LEU A 285 -25.42 -0.94 12.47
N SER A 286 -24.44 -1.61 13.07
CA SER A 286 -24.45 -3.08 13.13
C SER A 286 -25.58 -3.67 13.98
N HIS A 287 -26.24 -2.84 14.80
CA HIS A 287 -27.35 -3.25 15.66
C HIS A 287 -28.72 -2.82 15.09
N ILE A 288 -28.77 -2.31 13.86
CA ILE A 288 -30.00 -1.85 13.22
C ILE A 288 -30.29 -2.74 12.01
N GLU A 289 -31.52 -3.23 11.94
CA GLU A 289 -32.02 -4.02 10.82
C GLU A 289 -33.24 -3.35 10.19
N ASN A 290 -33.56 -3.72 8.94
CA ASN A 290 -34.79 -3.31 8.23
C ASN A 290 -35.02 -1.79 8.22
N THR A 291 -33.99 -1.03 7.83
CA THR A 291 -34.01 0.43 7.82
C THR A 291 -34.92 0.99 6.72
N THR A 292 -35.79 1.96 7.08
CA THR A 292 -36.61 2.72 6.12
C THR A 292 -35.96 4.04 5.67
N HIS A 293 -34.96 4.52 6.40
CA HIS A 293 -34.22 5.75 6.10
C HIS A 293 -32.84 5.39 5.54
N SER A 294 -32.23 6.32 4.81
CA SER A 294 -30.85 6.13 4.37
C SER A 294 -29.88 6.12 5.56
N VAL A 295 -28.74 5.44 5.44
CA VAL A 295 -27.68 5.45 6.47
C VAL A 295 -27.24 6.88 6.81
N SER A 296 -27.17 7.76 5.80
CA SER A 296 -26.84 9.17 6.03
C SER A 296 -27.88 9.87 6.90
N ASP A 297 -29.17 9.67 6.65
CA ASP A 297 -30.24 10.24 7.49
C ASP A 297 -30.21 9.67 8.90
N ILE A 298 -29.96 8.37 9.03
CA ILE A 298 -29.89 7.67 10.32
C ILE A 298 -28.78 8.24 11.21
N ILE A 299 -27.62 8.56 10.62
CA ILE A 299 -26.46 9.06 11.36
C ILE A 299 -26.52 10.59 11.56
N GLU A 300 -26.96 11.35 10.55
CA GLU A 300 -26.82 12.81 10.54
C GLU A 300 -28.06 13.53 11.10
N ASN A 301 -29.26 12.92 11.02
CA ASN A 301 -30.47 13.53 11.54
C ASN A 301 -30.75 13.08 12.98
N SER A 302 -30.56 14.00 13.93
CA SER A 302 -30.73 13.73 15.37
C SER A 302 -32.10 13.11 15.74
N ASN A 303 -33.18 13.48 15.06
CA ASN A 303 -34.50 12.91 15.35
C ASN A 303 -34.63 11.47 14.84
N VAL A 304 -34.07 11.20 13.65
CA VAL A 304 -34.05 9.86 13.06
C VAL A 304 -33.14 8.96 13.91
N TYR A 305 -31.93 9.41 14.23
CA TYR A 305 -30.99 8.71 15.11
C TYR A 305 -31.64 8.28 16.43
N LYS A 306 -32.29 9.22 17.13
CA LYS A 306 -33.00 8.93 18.39
C LYS A 306 -34.12 7.90 18.23
N ARG A 307 -34.83 7.89 17.10
CA ARG A 307 -35.88 6.90 16.84
C ARG A 307 -35.29 5.49 16.73
N TYR A 308 -34.18 5.33 16.00
CA TYR A 308 -33.49 4.04 15.89
C TYR A 308 -32.88 3.61 17.22
N LEU A 309 -32.20 4.52 17.93
CA LEU A 309 -31.64 4.23 19.25
C LEU A 309 -32.71 3.76 20.25
N ASN A 310 -33.89 4.38 20.25
CA ASN A 310 -34.97 4.04 21.18
C ASN A 310 -35.74 2.76 20.81
N ASN A 311 -35.64 2.30 19.56
CA ASN A 311 -36.27 1.06 19.10
C ASN A 311 -35.33 -0.15 19.15
N MET A 312 -34.03 0.09 19.36
CA MET A 312 -33.02 -0.94 19.54
C MET A 312 -33.25 -1.75 20.83
N GLU A 313 -32.82 -3.01 20.85
CA GLU A 313 -32.80 -3.84 22.05
C GLU A 313 -32.11 -3.13 23.24
N ALA A 314 -32.58 -3.40 24.46
CA ALA A 314 -32.10 -2.73 25.67
C ALA A 314 -30.59 -2.89 25.88
N ASP A 315 -30.04 -4.09 25.64
CA ASP A 315 -28.61 -4.36 25.82
C ASP A 315 -27.75 -3.62 24.79
N SER A 316 -28.13 -3.67 23.52
CA SER A 316 -27.46 -2.94 22.44
C SER A 316 -27.51 -1.43 22.68
N ARG A 317 -28.65 -0.90 23.13
CA ARG A 317 -28.80 0.51 23.50
C ARG A 317 -27.91 0.89 24.69
N LYS A 318 -27.79 0.03 25.70
CA LYS A 318 -26.91 0.24 26.85
C LYS A 318 -25.45 0.39 26.40
N LYS A 319 -25.00 -0.45 25.47
CA LYS A 319 -23.64 -0.36 24.89
C LYS A 319 -23.39 0.97 24.19
N ILE A 320 -24.33 1.46 23.37
CA ILE A 320 -24.18 2.76 22.68
C ILE A 320 -24.11 3.91 23.70
N ILE A 321 -24.97 3.91 24.71
CA ILE A 321 -24.97 4.94 25.77
C ILE A 321 -23.66 4.91 26.58
N GLN A 322 -23.09 3.72 26.80
CA GLN A 322 -21.79 3.57 27.45
C GLN A 322 -20.68 4.24 26.63
N LEU A 323 -20.70 4.08 25.30
CA LEU A 323 -19.76 4.76 24.39
C LEU A 323 -19.96 6.29 24.39
N ASP A 324 -21.20 6.79 24.41
CA ASP A 324 -21.47 8.23 24.52
C ASP A 324 -20.89 8.83 25.80
N ARG A 325 -21.04 8.12 26.93
CA ARG A 325 -20.47 8.53 28.22
C ARG A 325 -18.95 8.53 28.20
N LEU A 326 -18.34 7.51 27.59
CA LEU A 326 -16.89 7.42 27.42
C LEU A 326 -16.38 8.57 26.57
N GLN A 327 -17.04 8.88 25.45
CA GLN A 327 -16.71 10.00 24.58
C GLN A 327 -16.77 11.34 25.33
N ALA A 328 -17.83 11.57 26.10
CA ALA A 328 -18.01 12.79 26.87
C ALA A 328 -16.95 12.96 27.97
N ASN A 329 -16.48 11.85 28.54
CA ASN A 329 -15.50 11.83 29.63
C ASN A 329 -14.08 11.49 29.17
N ALA A 330 -13.79 11.51 27.87
CA ALA A 330 -12.53 11.00 27.31
C ALA A 330 -11.26 11.66 27.87
N LYS A 331 -11.36 12.91 28.35
CA LYS A 331 -10.26 13.68 28.96
C LYS A 331 -10.10 13.48 30.47
N SER A 332 -11.02 12.75 31.09
CA SER A 332 -10.98 12.49 32.53
C SER A 332 -9.87 11.48 32.85
N GLU A 333 -9.16 11.66 33.96
CA GLU A 333 -8.17 10.69 34.44
C GLU A 333 -8.79 9.30 34.67
N ASN A 334 -10.09 9.26 34.99
CA ASN A 334 -10.86 8.04 35.21
C ASN A 334 -11.70 7.64 33.98
N ALA A 335 -11.33 8.08 32.76
CA ALA A 335 -12.09 7.76 31.55
C ALA A 335 -12.26 6.25 31.31
N LEU A 336 -11.29 5.44 31.77
CA LEU A 336 -11.31 3.99 31.63
C LEU A 336 -12.11 3.27 32.74
N ASP A 337 -12.58 4.00 33.77
CA ASP A 337 -13.44 3.46 34.83
C ASP A 337 -14.89 3.34 34.34
N ILE A 338 -15.10 2.43 33.39
CA ILE A 338 -16.37 2.28 32.69
C ILE A 338 -17.21 1.18 33.34
N GLU A 339 -18.47 1.49 33.64
CA GLU A 339 -19.46 0.52 34.13
C GLU A 339 -19.63 -0.62 33.12
N GLY A 340 -19.37 -1.87 33.54
CA GLY A 340 -19.38 -3.04 32.65
C GLY A 340 -18.03 -3.41 32.04
N GLY A 341 -16.98 -2.61 32.28
CA GLY A 341 -15.60 -2.89 31.89
C GLY A 341 -15.30 -2.62 30.40
N LEU A 342 -14.13 -3.09 29.97
CA LEU A 342 -13.62 -2.94 28.61
C LEU A 342 -14.24 -3.98 27.68
N SER A 343 -15.49 -3.75 27.26
CA SER A 343 -16.16 -4.61 26.28
C SER A 343 -15.47 -4.54 24.90
N PRO A 344 -15.74 -5.50 23.99
CA PRO A 344 -15.21 -5.46 22.63
C PRO A 344 -15.53 -4.15 21.88
N GLU A 345 -16.72 -3.59 22.09
CA GLU A 345 -17.15 -2.31 21.52
C GLU A 345 -16.31 -1.14 22.06
N VAL A 346 -16.06 -1.12 23.38
CA VAL A 346 -15.20 -0.12 24.01
C VAL A 346 -13.78 -0.21 23.46
N LEU A 347 -13.21 -1.41 23.43
CA LEU A 347 -11.86 -1.64 22.92
C LEU A 347 -11.74 -1.22 21.45
N ALA A 348 -12.72 -1.55 20.60
CA ALA A 348 -12.73 -1.13 19.20
C ALA A 348 -12.68 0.40 19.04
N CYS A 349 -13.27 1.15 19.97
CA CYS A 349 -13.27 2.60 19.92
C CYS A 349 -11.98 3.26 20.44
N ILE A 350 -11.23 2.65 21.36
CA ILE A 350 -10.12 3.34 22.07
C ILE A 350 -8.76 2.69 21.92
N GLN A 351 -8.72 1.47 21.37
CA GLN A 351 -7.48 0.77 21.14
C GLN A 351 -6.82 1.29 19.86
N ILE A 352 -5.78 2.11 20.04
CA ILE A 352 -5.12 2.84 18.95
C ILE A 352 -3.60 2.59 19.01
N PRO A 353 -2.84 2.84 17.93
CA PRO A 353 -1.38 2.87 18.01
C PRO A 353 -0.93 3.93 19.00
N ALA A 354 0.16 3.66 19.72
CA ALA A 354 0.73 4.66 20.62
C ALA A 354 1.11 5.93 19.83
N PRO A 355 0.61 7.13 20.21
CA PRO A 355 0.87 8.38 19.49
C PRO A 355 2.35 8.74 19.36
N GLU A 356 3.20 8.22 20.26
CA GLU A 356 4.64 8.47 20.29
C GLU A 356 5.43 7.63 19.27
N LEU A 357 4.80 6.65 18.61
CA LEU A 357 5.49 5.83 17.61
C LEU A 357 5.86 6.65 16.38
N PRO A 358 6.92 6.27 15.65
CA PRO A 358 7.17 6.78 14.30
C PRO A 358 5.97 6.52 13.38
N MET A 359 5.70 7.47 12.46
CA MET A 359 4.51 7.42 11.60
C MET A 359 4.36 6.08 10.86
N ASN A 360 5.43 5.59 10.22
CA ASN A 360 5.41 4.30 9.51
C ASN A 360 5.01 3.10 10.40
N LEU A 361 5.37 3.14 11.69
CA LEU A 361 4.97 2.12 12.64
C LEU A 361 3.53 2.33 13.10
N GLN A 362 3.06 3.58 13.26
CA GLN A 362 1.64 3.86 13.51
C GLN A 362 0.78 3.34 12.36
N GLU A 363 1.16 3.57 11.10
CA GLU A 363 0.43 3.09 9.92
C GLU A 363 0.35 1.57 9.88
N LEU A 364 1.45 0.88 10.22
CA LEU A 364 1.48 -0.59 10.31
C LEU A 364 0.55 -1.13 11.40
N VAL A 365 0.59 -0.52 12.60
CA VAL A 365 -0.29 -0.91 13.71
C VAL A 365 -1.75 -0.58 13.37
N TRP A 366 -2.02 0.55 12.72
CA TRP A 366 -3.36 0.89 12.23
C TRP A 366 -3.86 -0.14 11.23
N LYS A 367 -3.04 -0.54 10.25
CA LYS A 367 -3.37 -1.60 9.30
C LYS A 367 -3.77 -2.89 10.02
N LEU A 368 -3.04 -3.27 11.07
CA LEU A 368 -3.38 -4.43 11.88
C LEU A 368 -4.71 -4.25 12.64
N ILE A 369 -4.88 -3.14 13.36
CA ILE A 369 -6.09 -2.86 14.16
C ILE A 369 -7.32 -2.87 13.26
N VAL A 370 -7.30 -2.18 12.11
CA VAL A 370 -8.50 -2.06 11.25
C VAL A 370 -8.85 -3.39 10.57
N LYS A 371 -7.83 -4.22 10.28
CA LYS A 371 -8.03 -5.56 9.72
C LYS A 371 -8.65 -6.52 10.73
N THR A 372 -8.28 -6.38 12.01
CA THR A 372 -8.66 -7.31 13.10
C THR A 372 -9.83 -6.86 13.97
N ALA A 373 -10.18 -5.58 13.94
CA ALA A 373 -11.28 -5.04 14.73
C ALA A 373 -12.61 -5.69 14.32
N ALA A 374 -13.41 -6.05 15.32
CA ALA A 374 -14.77 -6.55 15.12
C ALA A 374 -15.67 -5.52 14.41
N TYR A 375 -15.43 -4.24 14.70
CA TYR A 375 -16.14 -3.11 14.10
C TYR A 375 -15.16 -2.28 13.28
N LYS A 376 -15.29 -2.36 11.95
CA LYS A 376 -14.36 -1.71 11.03
C LYS A 376 -14.74 -0.25 10.83
N ASP A 377 -13.75 0.65 10.95
CA ASP A 377 -13.85 2.02 10.47
C ASP A 377 -13.66 2.01 8.94
N PRO A 378 -14.69 2.30 8.14
CA PRO A 378 -14.59 2.22 6.68
C PRO A 378 -13.60 3.24 6.10
N LEU A 379 -13.36 4.37 6.77
CA LEU A 379 -12.37 5.36 6.32
C LEU A 379 -10.96 4.80 6.48
N PHE A 380 -10.64 4.27 7.66
CA PHE A 380 -9.32 3.73 7.95
C PHE A 380 -9.07 2.42 7.21
N LEU A 381 -10.11 1.63 6.93
CA LEU A 381 -10.01 0.50 6.03
C LEU A 381 -9.58 0.97 4.62
N TYR A 382 -10.17 2.05 4.10
CA TYR A 382 -9.74 2.63 2.82
C TYR A 382 -8.32 3.21 2.85
N TRP A 383 -7.85 3.74 3.98
CA TRP A 383 -6.51 4.33 4.09
C TRP A 383 -5.41 3.30 4.30
N TYR A 384 -5.61 2.33 5.20
CA TYR A 384 -4.57 1.39 5.64
C TYR A 384 -4.72 -0.02 5.04
N ASP A 385 -5.91 -0.41 4.57
CA ASP A 385 -6.17 -1.74 4.02
C ASP A 385 -7.16 -1.77 2.85
N LYS A 386 -6.75 -1.12 1.74
CA LYS A 386 -7.55 -0.96 0.52
C LYS A 386 -8.09 -2.27 -0.05
N GLU A 387 -7.33 -3.36 0.05
CA GLU A 387 -7.73 -4.67 -0.44
C GLU A 387 -8.98 -5.17 0.28
N THR A 388 -8.90 -5.29 1.61
CA THR A 388 -10.06 -5.66 2.44
C THR A 388 -11.19 -4.63 2.32
N PHE A 389 -10.89 -3.35 2.12
CA PHE A 389 -11.93 -2.36 1.80
C PHE A 389 -12.70 -2.72 0.53
N TYR A 390 -12.02 -2.99 -0.59
CA TYR A 390 -12.70 -3.30 -1.86
C TYR A 390 -13.45 -4.64 -1.82
N GLU A 391 -12.91 -5.64 -1.11
CA GLU A 391 -13.59 -6.92 -0.89
C GLU A 391 -14.89 -6.72 -0.11
N THR A 392 -14.81 -6.05 1.05
CA THR A 392 -15.98 -5.81 1.92
C THR A 392 -16.97 -4.82 1.31
N TYR A 393 -16.51 -3.85 0.53
CA TYR A 393 -17.38 -2.88 -0.14
C TYR A 393 -18.47 -3.55 -0.98
N ASN A 394 -18.15 -4.68 -1.63
CA ASN A 394 -19.11 -5.39 -2.47
C ASN A 394 -20.20 -6.13 -1.68
N THR A 395 -20.01 -6.34 -0.38
CA THR A 395 -21.02 -6.97 0.49
C THR A 395 -21.94 -5.96 1.18
N TRP A 396 -21.60 -4.67 1.13
CA TRP A 396 -22.38 -3.60 1.75
C TRP A 396 -23.63 -3.25 0.95
N ASP A 397 -24.71 -2.88 1.65
CA ASP A 397 -25.92 -2.37 1.03
C ASP A 397 -25.68 -1.01 0.35
N GLU A 398 -26.58 -0.65 -0.58
CA GLU A 398 -26.40 0.56 -1.39
C GLU A 398 -26.34 1.84 -0.57
N SER A 399 -27.08 1.91 0.56
CA SER A 399 -27.15 3.11 1.38
C SER A 399 -25.88 3.29 2.21
N TYR A 400 -25.34 2.20 2.75
CA TYR A 400 -24.05 2.23 3.44
C TYR A 400 -22.90 2.58 2.49
N GLN A 401 -22.91 2.01 1.28
CA GLN A 401 -21.94 2.37 0.24
C GLN A 401 -21.91 3.88 -0.06
N ASP A 402 -23.08 4.52 -0.21
CA ASP A 402 -23.18 5.95 -0.50
C ASP A 402 -22.66 6.81 0.67
N TRP A 403 -22.97 6.41 1.90
CA TRP A 403 -22.46 7.07 3.09
C TRP A 403 -20.93 6.95 3.21
N VAL A 404 -20.36 5.77 2.98
CA VAL A 404 -18.89 5.57 3.02
C VAL A 404 -18.19 6.39 1.95
N ILE A 405 -18.73 6.44 0.73
CA ILE A 405 -18.16 7.29 -0.34
C ILE A 405 -18.16 8.76 0.09
N LYS A 406 -19.26 9.26 0.64
CA LYS A 406 -19.37 10.62 1.17
C LYS A 406 -18.32 10.87 2.26
N LEU A 407 -18.19 9.95 3.21
CA LEU A 407 -17.23 10.01 4.30
C LEU A 407 -15.78 10.08 3.79
N ILE A 408 -15.39 9.20 2.86
CA ILE A 408 -14.04 9.19 2.29
C ILE A 408 -13.75 10.51 1.58
N LYS A 409 -14.68 11.01 0.76
CA LYS A 409 -14.48 12.27 0.02
C LYS A 409 -14.36 13.48 0.95
N GLN A 410 -15.10 13.52 2.06
CA GLN A 410 -14.98 14.60 3.04
C GLN A 410 -13.62 14.61 3.76
N ASN A 411 -12.96 13.46 3.85
CA ASN A 411 -11.70 13.31 4.59
C ASN A 411 -10.44 13.21 3.69
N THR A 412 -10.60 13.08 2.36
CA THR A 412 -9.47 13.03 1.41
C THR A 412 -9.22 14.35 0.66
N TRP A 413 -10.15 15.33 0.72
CA TRP A 413 -10.04 16.58 -0.04
C TRP A 413 -9.34 17.74 0.70
N ASN A 414 -8.65 17.47 1.81
CA ASN A 414 -8.01 18.48 2.67
C ASN A 414 -6.53 18.19 3.03
N SER A 415 -5.83 17.32 2.29
CA SER A 415 -4.42 17.00 2.53
C SER A 415 -3.58 17.15 1.27
#